data_AF-A0A454VY15-F1
#
_entry.id   AF-A0A454VY15-F1
#
_cell.length_a   1.000
_cell.length_b   1.000
_cell.length_c   1.000
_cell.angle_alpha   90.00
_cell.angle_beta   90.00
_cell.angle_gamma   90.00
#
_symmetry.space_group_name_H-M   'P 1'
#
loop_
_entity.id
_entity.type
_entity.pdbx_description
1 polymer ?
#
loop_
_entity_poly.entity_id
_entity_poly.type
_entity_poly.pdbx_seq_one_letter_code
_entity_poly.pdbx_strand_id
1 'polypeptide(L)'
;MSIASGLRGRHLTRRLTQLYVGLTLYGVSSALLVRSALGLEPWGVLHQGLAEKTGLTIGVVSIVVGAVVLLLWIPIRQRPGLGTVSNVFVIGLAMDGTLALVPESDGLAVRVPLLALGIVLNGVATGLYIAARFGPGPRDGLMTGLHRLTGRSIRLVRTFLEVAVVA
;
A
#
# COMPACT_ATOMS: atom_id res chain seq x y z
N MET A 1 -15.28 13.92 -34.80
CA MET A 1 -15.01 13.55 -33.40
C MET A 1 -14.85 12.02 -33.35
N SER A 2 -13.60 11.54 -33.35
CA SER A 2 -13.24 10.18 -33.81
C SER A 2 -13.49 9.10 -32.75
N ILE A 3 -14.06 7.96 -33.17
CA ILE A 3 -14.32 6.75 -32.37
C ILE A 3 -13.07 6.30 -31.57
N ALA A 4 -11.86 6.62 -32.07
CA ALA A 4 -10.59 6.34 -31.40
C ALA A 4 -10.36 7.15 -30.10
N SER A 5 -10.91 8.37 -29.97
CA SER A 5 -10.82 9.12 -28.70
C SER A 5 -11.74 8.53 -27.63
N GLY A 6 -12.91 8.02 -28.03
CA GLY A 6 -13.86 7.33 -27.15
C GLY A 6 -13.30 6.02 -26.59
N LEU A 7 -12.59 5.23 -27.42
CA LEU A 7 -11.93 4.00 -26.97
C LEU A 7 -10.75 4.28 -26.03
N ARG A 8 -9.91 5.28 -26.33
CA ARG A 8 -8.81 5.71 -25.43
C ARG A 8 -9.35 6.21 -24.09
N GLY A 9 -10.44 6.97 -24.10
CA GLY A 9 -11.11 7.45 -22.89
C GLY A 9 -11.64 6.29 -22.03
N ARG A 10 -12.35 5.34 -22.62
CA ARG A 10 -12.87 4.15 -21.91
C ARG A 10 -11.77 3.29 -21.29
N HIS A 11 -10.63 3.14 -21.96
CA HIS A 11 -9.46 2.44 -21.40
C HIS A 11 -8.83 3.19 -20.23
N LEU A 12 -8.76 4.52 -20.29
CA LEU A 12 -8.23 5.34 -19.21
C LEU A 12 -9.14 5.29 -17.98
N THR A 13 -10.45 5.48 -18.15
CA THR A 13 -11.43 5.41 -17.07
C THR A 13 -11.36 4.05 -16.36
N ARG A 14 -11.36 2.95 -17.12
CA ARG A 14 -11.22 1.60 -16.54
C ARG A 14 -9.96 1.47 -15.69
N ARG A 15 -8.81 1.93 -16.18
CA ARG A 15 -7.54 1.83 -15.45
C ARG A 15 -7.53 2.72 -14.20
N LEU A 16 -8.12 3.91 -14.26
CA LEU A 16 -8.25 4.78 -13.09
C LEU A 16 -9.18 4.18 -12.05
N THR A 17 -10.32 3.60 -12.46
CA THR A 17 -11.19 2.85 -11.57
C THR A 17 -10.45 1.69 -10.93
N GLN A 18 -9.70 0.90 -11.72
CA GLN A 18 -8.86 -0.19 -11.18
C GLN A 18 -7.84 0.30 -10.16
N LEU A 19 -7.19 1.43 -10.44
CA LEU A 19 -6.24 2.05 -9.52
C LEU A 19 -6.92 2.42 -8.20
N TYR A 20 -7.94 3.27 -8.23
CA TYR A 20 -8.54 3.81 -7.02
C TYR A 20 -9.29 2.74 -6.21
N VAL A 21 -10.01 1.83 -6.87
CA VAL A 21 -10.61 0.67 -6.19
C VAL A 21 -9.53 -0.20 -5.56
N GLY A 22 -8.44 -0.49 -6.28
CA GLY A 22 -7.32 -1.25 -5.76
C GLY A 22 -6.68 -0.59 -4.54
N LEU A 23 -6.40 0.71 -4.58
CA LEU A 23 -5.78 1.44 -3.48
C LEU A 23 -6.71 1.56 -2.26
N THR A 24 -8.00 1.82 -2.45
CA THR A 24 -8.97 1.85 -1.35
C THR A 24 -9.09 0.48 -0.69
N LEU A 25 -9.24 -0.59 -1.49
CA LEU A 25 -9.28 -1.96 -0.96
C LEU A 25 -7.98 -2.33 -0.24
N TYR A 26 -6.83 -1.81 -0.69
CA TYR A 26 -5.56 -2.03 -0.01
C TYR A 26 -5.60 -1.43 1.40
N GLY A 27 -5.97 -0.14 1.54
CA GLY A 27 -6.09 0.50 2.85
C GLY A 27 -7.11 -0.18 3.77
N VAL A 28 -8.27 -0.58 3.24
CA VAL A 28 -9.28 -1.38 3.97
C VAL A 28 -8.66 -2.69 4.44
N SER A 29 -7.99 -3.44 3.54
CA SER A 29 -7.39 -4.72 3.89
C SER A 29 -6.33 -4.59 4.98
N SER A 30 -5.46 -3.57 4.91
CA SER A 30 -4.46 -3.30 5.93
C SER A 30 -5.09 -2.92 7.28
N ALA A 31 -6.17 -2.14 7.28
CA ALA A 31 -6.91 -1.85 8.51
C ALA A 31 -7.54 -3.12 9.13
N LEU A 32 -8.08 -4.04 8.31
CA LEU A 32 -8.61 -5.32 8.81
C LEU A 32 -7.52 -6.19 9.42
N LEU A 33 -6.32 -6.21 8.82
CA LEU A 33 -5.16 -6.92 9.39
C LEU A 33 -4.77 -6.33 10.74
N VAL A 34 -4.75 -5.00 10.87
CA VAL A 34 -4.54 -4.32 12.17
C VAL A 34 -5.61 -4.71 13.18
N ARG A 35 -6.90 -4.65 12.79
CA ARG A 35 -8.02 -5.02 13.67
C ARG A 35 -8.05 -6.49 14.05
N SER A 36 -7.45 -7.36 13.25
CA SER A 36 -7.32 -8.78 13.61
C SER A 36 -6.44 -8.97 14.85
N ALA A 37 -5.44 -8.12 15.08
CA ALA A 37 -4.45 -8.27 16.14
C ALA A 37 -3.78 -9.67 16.18
N LEU A 38 -3.67 -10.34 15.02
CA LEU A 38 -3.05 -11.66 14.87
C LEU A 38 -1.67 -11.61 14.19
N GLY A 39 -1.10 -10.41 14.07
CA GLY A 39 0.19 -10.14 13.43
C GLY A 39 0.05 -9.28 12.17
N LEU A 40 1.13 -8.58 11.84
CA LEU A 40 1.22 -7.67 10.70
C LEU A 40 2.47 -7.95 9.88
N GLU A 41 2.44 -7.53 8.61
CA GLU A 41 3.63 -7.45 7.79
C GLU A 41 4.61 -6.37 8.31
N PRO A 42 5.92 -6.44 7.98
CA PRO A 42 6.96 -5.56 8.51
C PRO A 42 6.63 -4.06 8.45
N TRP A 43 6.10 -3.60 7.32
CA TRP A 43 5.69 -2.21 7.14
C TRP A 43 4.48 -1.83 8.00
N GLY A 44 3.53 -2.75 8.18
CA GLY A 44 2.42 -2.59 9.12
C GLY A 44 2.90 -2.46 10.56
N VAL A 45 3.90 -3.26 10.95
CA VAL A 45 4.56 -3.16 12.27
C VAL A 45 5.23 -1.80 12.44
N LEU A 46 5.98 -1.31 11.44
CA LEU A 46 6.57 0.03 11.48
C LEU A 46 5.51 1.11 11.64
N HIS A 47 4.43 1.06 10.85
CA HIS A 47 3.36 2.07 10.93
C HIS A 47 2.66 2.03 12.29
N GLN A 48 2.35 0.84 12.81
CA GLN A 48 1.72 0.70 14.11
C GLN A 48 2.66 1.19 15.23
N GLY A 49 3.93 0.77 15.24
CA GLY A 49 4.89 1.18 16.26
C GLY A 49 5.15 2.69 16.26
N LEU A 50 5.26 3.31 15.08
CA LEU A 50 5.38 4.77 14.98
C LEU A 50 4.09 5.49 15.41
N ALA A 51 2.91 4.95 15.11
CA ALA A 51 1.64 5.51 15.58
C ALA A 51 1.56 5.50 17.11
N GLU A 52 1.92 4.37 17.74
CA GLU A 52 1.97 4.24 19.21
C GLU A 52 2.97 5.21 19.86
N LYS A 53 4.11 5.48 19.21
CA LYS A 53 5.13 6.40 19.73
C LYS A 53 4.83 7.89 19.51
N THR A 54 4.15 8.23 18.42
CA THR A 54 3.89 9.63 18.03
C THR A 54 2.51 10.13 18.43
N GLY A 55 1.56 9.22 18.70
CA GLY A 55 0.15 9.55 18.92
C GLY A 55 -0.61 9.89 17.64
N LEU A 56 0.02 9.78 16.47
CA LEU A 56 -0.63 9.96 15.17
C LEU A 56 -1.44 8.71 14.79
N THR A 57 -2.43 8.88 13.93
CA THR A 57 -3.17 7.73 13.38
C THR A 57 -2.28 6.88 12.46
N ILE A 58 -2.56 5.59 12.37
CA ILE A 58 -1.75 4.67 11.54
C ILE A 58 -1.78 5.09 10.07
N GLY A 59 -2.91 5.59 9.54
CA GLY A 59 -3.01 6.10 8.18
C GLY A 59 -2.14 7.33 7.93
N VAL A 60 -2.09 8.28 8.87
CA VAL A 60 -1.19 9.44 8.79
C VAL A 60 0.27 8.99 8.82
N VAL A 61 0.64 8.07 9.70
CA VAL A 61 1.98 7.51 9.74
C VAL A 61 2.33 6.81 8.42
N SER A 62 1.41 6.04 7.84
CA SER A 62 1.61 5.40 6.54
C SER A 62 1.85 6.43 5.42
N ILE A 63 1.15 7.57 5.44
CA ILE A 63 1.37 8.68 4.50
C ILE A 63 2.78 9.27 4.67
N VAL A 64 3.18 9.55 5.92
CA VAL A 64 4.49 10.13 6.23
C VAL A 64 5.62 9.18 5.83
N VAL A 65 5.54 7.91 6.20
CA VAL A 65 6.53 6.89 5.81
C VAL A 65 6.57 6.73 4.29
N GLY A 66 5.40 6.71 3.63
CA GLY A 66 5.32 6.69 2.17
C GLY A 66 6.05 7.88 1.54
N ALA A 67 5.86 9.09 2.06
CA ALA A 67 6.56 10.29 1.59
C ALA A 67 8.08 10.20 1.82
N VAL A 68 8.52 9.72 2.98
CA VAL A 68 9.95 9.48 3.27
C VAL A 68 10.55 8.48 2.28
N VAL A 69 9.85 7.39 1.98
CA VAL A 69 10.29 6.41 0.98
C VAL A 69 10.40 7.05 -0.41
N LEU A 70 9.50 7.96 -0.78
CA LEU A 70 9.62 8.70 -2.05
C LEU A 70 10.83 9.64 -2.06
N LEU A 71 11.24 10.21 -0.93
CA LEU A 71 12.49 10.96 -0.86
C LEU A 71 13.71 10.06 -1.10
N LEU A 72 13.67 8.80 -0.65
CA LEU A 72 14.72 7.82 -0.95
C LEU A 72 14.81 7.48 -2.44
N TRP A 73 13.82 7.85 -3.27
CA TRP A 73 13.92 7.67 -4.73
C TRP A 73 14.76 8.74 -5.42
N ILE A 74 15.07 9.87 -4.76
CA ILE A 74 15.91 10.94 -5.31
C ILE A 74 17.27 10.38 -5.81
N PRO A 75 18.05 9.63 -5.01
CA PRO A 75 19.30 9.02 -5.50
C PRO A 75 19.05 7.94 -6.56
N ILE A 76 17.87 7.32 -6.56
CA ILE A 76 17.46 6.27 -7.51
C ILE A 76 17.05 6.85 -8.86
N ARG A 77 16.83 8.16 -8.95
CA ARG A 77 16.37 8.88 -10.16
C ARG A 77 15.10 8.25 -10.76
N GLN A 78 14.28 7.62 -9.93
CA GLN A 78 13.00 7.06 -10.34
C GLN A 78 11.92 8.14 -10.23
N ARG A 79 11.17 8.36 -11.33
CA ARG A 79 10.09 9.35 -11.34
C ARG A 79 8.82 8.75 -10.75
N PRO A 80 8.22 9.37 -9.71
CA PRO A 80 6.93 8.93 -9.18
C PRO A 80 5.83 9.15 -10.22
N GLY A 81 4.96 8.15 -10.38
CA GLY A 81 3.77 8.24 -11.23
C GLY A 81 2.53 8.66 -10.45
N LEU A 82 1.41 8.87 -11.15
CA LEU A 82 0.10 9.14 -10.52
C LEU A 82 -0.26 8.06 -9.50
N GLY A 83 -0.02 6.79 -9.83
CA GLY A 83 -0.30 5.67 -8.94
C GLY A 83 0.57 5.69 -7.70
N THR A 84 1.81 6.16 -7.80
CA THR A 84 2.75 6.27 -6.67
C THR A 84 2.26 7.28 -5.64
N VAL A 85 1.90 8.48 -6.09
CA VAL A 85 1.40 9.54 -5.19
C VAL A 85 0.02 9.16 -4.66
N SER A 86 -0.87 8.65 -5.51
CA SER A 86 -2.20 8.20 -5.07
C SER A 86 -2.11 7.08 -4.05
N ASN A 87 -1.14 6.16 -4.18
CA ASN A 87 -0.95 5.05 -3.25
C ASN A 87 -0.67 5.55 -1.83
N VAL A 88 0.22 6.54 -1.68
CA VAL A 88 0.54 7.15 -0.37
C VAL A 88 -0.74 7.68 0.30
N PHE A 89 -1.50 8.52 -0.39
CA PHE A 89 -2.65 9.20 0.22
C PHE A 89 -3.88 8.31 0.35
N VAL A 90 -4.27 7.60 -0.71
CA VAL A 90 -5.53 6.83 -0.74
C VAL A 90 -5.47 5.67 0.25
N ILE A 91 -4.32 4.99 0.37
CA ILE A 91 -4.18 3.89 1.32
C ILE A 91 -4.28 4.40 2.75
N GLY A 92 -3.53 5.45 3.12
CA GLY A 92 -3.57 6.00 4.47
C GLY A 92 -4.97 6.49 4.86
N LEU A 93 -5.65 7.23 3.98
CA LEU A 93 -7.00 7.72 4.22
C LEU A 93 -8.03 6.58 4.33
N ALA A 94 -7.96 5.58 3.45
CA ALA A 94 -8.84 4.43 3.51
C ALA A 94 -8.59 3.57 4.76
N MET A 95 -7.33 3.49 5.20
CA MET A 95 -6.95 2.79 6.43
C MET A 95 -7.57 3.44 7.66
N ASP A 96 -7.38 4.76 7.84
CA ASP A 96 -7.97 5.49 8.97
C ASP A 96 -9.51 5.47 8.92
N GLY A 97 -10.10 5.66 7.74
CA GLY A 97 -11.55 5.56 7.57
C GLY A 97 -12.08 4.18 7.96
N THR A 98 -11.36 3.10 7.61
CA THR A 98 -11.77 1.74 7.98
C THR A 98 -11.58 1.48 9.46
N LEU A 99 -10.47 1.92 10.06
CA LEU A 99 -10.23 1.78 11.50
C LEU A 99 -11.27 2.54 12.33
N ALA A 100 -11.76 3.68 11.85
CA ALA A 100 -12.84 4.41 12.50
C ALA A 100 -14.19 3.67 12.45
N LEU A 101 -14.44 2.89 11.39
CA LEU A 101 -15.70 2.16 11.18
C LEU A 101 -15.71 0.75 11.78
N VAL A 102 -14.55 0.10 11.85
CA VAL A 102 -14.40 -1.27 12.35
C VAL A 102 -13.89 -1.19 13.79
N PRO A 103 -14.71 -1.51 14.79
CA PRO A 103 -14.28 -1.51 16.19
C PRO A 103 -13.33 -2.67 16.50
N GLU A 104 -12.62 -2.55 17.62
CA GLU A 104 -11.80 -3.64 18.15
C GLU A 104 -12.68 -4.78 18.66
N SER A 105 -12.20 -6.01 18.54
CA SER A 105 -12.88 -7.19 19.03
C SER A 105 -11.87 -8.14 19.66
N ASP A 106 -12.20 -8.68 20.83
CA ASP A 106 -11.34 -9.60 21.57
C ASP A 106 -11.56 -11.07 21.22
N GLY A 107 -12.68 -11.39 20.56
CA GLY A 107 -13.03 -12.75 20.19
C GLY A 107 -12.20 -13.27 19.02
N LEU A 108 -11.52 -14.41 19.19
CA LEU A 108 -10.85 -15.11 18.09
C LEU A 108 -11.80 -15.43 16.92
N ALA A 109 -13.08 -15.67 17.22
CA ALA A 109 -14.13 -15.90 16.23
C ALA A 109 -14.34 -14.71 15.27
N VAL A 110 -13.97 -13.49 15.68
CA VAL A 110 -14.01 -12.28 14.82
C VAL A 110 -12.64 -12.01 14.23
N ARG A 111 -11.57 -12.13 15.03
CA ARG A 111 -10.19 -11.87 14.61
C ARG A 111 -9.73 -12.76 13.45
N VAL A 112 -10.06 -14.05 13.46
CA VAL A 112 -9.67 -14.99 12.41
C VAL A 112 -10.34 -14.65 11.06
N PRO A 113 -11.67 -14.43 10.98
CA PRO A 113 -12.28 -13.93 9.76
C PRO A 113 -11.74 -12.58 9.28
N LEU A 114 -11.45 -11.64 10.19
CA LEU A 114 -10.84 -10.35 9.83
C LEU A 114 -9.47 -10.54 9.18
N LEU A 115 -8.62 -11.40 9.75
CA LEU A 115 -7.31 -11.76 9.19
C LEU A 115 -7.47 -12.39 7.79
N ALA A 116 -8.32 -13.42 7.67
CA ALA A 116 -8.52 -14.13 6.41
C ALA A 116 -9.06 -13.20 5.32
N LEU A 117 -10.05 -12.37 5.65
CA LEU A 117 -10.62 -11.38 4.73
C LEU A 117 -9.58 -10.32 4.35
N GLY A 118 -8.81 -9.83 5.33
CA GLY A 118 -7.72 -8.89 5.10
C GLY A 118 -6.70 -9.44 4.11
N ILE A 119 -6.25 -10.68 4.28
CA ILE A 119 -5.29 -11.33 3.36
C ILE A 119 -5.85 -11.44 1.94
N VAL A 120 -7.09 -11.94 1.80
CA VAL A 120 -7.72 -12.13 0.48
C VAL A 120 -7.93 -10.78 -0.21
N LEU A 121 -8.47 -9.79 0.51
CA LEU A 121 -8.66 -8.44 -0.02
C LEU A 121 -7.34 -7.79 -0.41
N ASN A 122 -6.28 -7.99 0.38
CA ASN A 122 -4.96 -7.44 0.06
C ASN A 122 -4.42 -8.00 -1.26
N GLY A 123 -4.60 -9.29 -1.52
CA GLY A 123 -4.24 -9.91 -2.80
C GLY A 123 -5.01 -9.32 -3.98
N VAL A 124 -6.33 -9.18 -3.85
CA VAL A 124 -7.19 -8.57 -4.88
C VAL A 124 -6.81 -7.10 -5.12
N ALA A 125 -6.65 -6.34 -4.05
CA ALA A 125 -6.25 -4.93 -4.08
C ALA A 125 -4.91 -4.73 -4.79
N THR A 126 -3.92 -5.56 -4.44
CA THR A 126 -2.59 -5.54 -5.07
C THR A 126 -2.67 -5.81 -6.56
N GLY A 127 -3.42 -6.84 -6.96
CA GLY A 127 -3.64 -7.15 -8.38
C GLY A 127 -4.29 -6.01 -9.16
N LEU A 128 -5.33 -5.39 -8.60
CA LEU A 128 -6.05 -4.27 -9.23
C LEU A 128 -5.16 -3.04 -9.42
N TYR A 129 -4.43 -2.63 -8.38
CA TYR A 129 -3.60 -1.44 -8.46
C TYR A 129 -2.43 -1.64 -9.45
N ILE A 130 -1.75 -2.80 -9.42
CA ILE A 130 -0.63 -3.09 -10.32
C ILE A 130 -1.12 -3.15 -11.78
N ALA A 131 -2.27 -3.82 -12.02
CA ALA A 131 -2.86 -3.93 -13.35
C ALA A 131 -3.23 -2.58 -13.98
N ALA A 132 -3.47 -1.55 -13.15
CA ALA A 132 -3.76 -0.20 -13.62
C ALA A 132 -2.56 0.48 -14.30
N ARG A 133 -1.32 0.03 -14.03
CA ARG A 133 -0.07 0.49 -14.68
C ARG A 133 0.16 2.01 -14.59
N PHE A 134 -0.11 2.62 -13.43
CA PHE A 134 0.13 4.06 -13.18
C PHE A 134 1.40 4.36 -12.37
N GLY A 135 2.29 3.37 -12.26
CA GLY A 135 3.49 3.42 -11.44
C GLY A 135 3.36 2.58 -10.18
N PRO A 136 4.48 2.10 -9.62
CA PRO A 136 4.48 1.29 -8.40
C PRO A 136 4.23 2.14 -7.16
N GLY A 137 3.77 1.50 -6.07
CA GLY A 137 3.76 2.14 -4.75
C GLY A 137 5.17 2.49 -4.26
N PRO A 138 5.33 3.36 -3.23
CA PRO A 138 6.64 3.79 -2.73
C PRO A 138 7.59 2.63 -2.39
N ARG A 139 7.09 1.63 -1.65
CA ARG A 139 7.82 0.40 -1.29
C ARG A 139 8.23 -0.41 -2.51
N ASP A 140 7.29 -0.66 -3.42
CA ASP A 140 7.52 -1.48 -4.60
C ASP A 140 8.50 -0.81 -5.58
N GLY A 141 8.41 0.51 -5.71
CA GLY A 141 9.37 1.26 -6.51
C GLY A 141 10.73 1.37 -5.85
N LEU A 142 10.82 1.46 -4.51
CA LEU A 142 12.11 1.39 -3.80
C LEU A 142 12.80 0.04 -4.08
N MET A 143 12.07 -1.07 -3.95
CA MET A 143 12.57 -2.41 -4.25
C MET A 143 13.05 -2.56 -5.70
N THR A 144 12.21 -2.19 -6.67
CA THR A 144 12.58 -2.31 -8.10
C THR A 144 13.67 -1.32 -8.50
N GLY A 145 13.71 -0.15 -7.88
CA GLY A 145 14.73 0.88 -8.07
C GLY A 145 16.10 0.43 -7.57
N LEU A 146 16.19 -0.09 -6.34
CA LEU A 146 17.43 -0.65 -5.80
C LEU A 146 17.91 -1.86 -6.59
N HIS A 147 17.01 -2.71 -7.08
CA HIS A 147 17.37 -3.79 -8.00
C HIS A 147 18.04 -3.24 -9.27
N ARG A 148 17.46 -2.23 -9.92
CA ARG A 148 18.02 -1.61 -11.12
C ARG A 148 19.36 -0.93 -10.89
N LEU A 149 19.56 -0.31 -9.71
CA LEU A 149 20.82 0.35 -9.37
C LEU A 149 21.94 -0.63 -9.02
N THR A 150 21.63 -1.68 -8.26
CA THR A 150 22.64 -2.57 -7.66
C THR A 150 22.88 -3.86 -8.43
N GLY A 151 21.97 -4.22 -9.35
CA GLY A 151 21.98 -5.52 -10.04
C GLY A 151 21.67 -6.73 -9.15
N ARG A 152 21.42 -6.53 -7.84
CA ARG A 152 21.13 -7.62 -6.88
C ARG A 152 19.72 -8.15 -7.09
N SER A 153 19.48 -9.44 -6.78
CA SER A 153 18.16 -10.05 -7.00
C SER A 153 17.04 -9.34 -6.22
N ILE A 154 15.83 -9.28 -6.79
CA ILE A 154 14.66 -8.69 -6.14
C ILE A 154 14.39 -9.35 -4.78
N ARG A 155 14.63 -10.66 -4.67
CA ARG A 155 14.50 -11.40 -3.40
C ARG A 155 15.39 -10.81 -2.31
N LEU A 156 16.68 -10.61 -2.60
CA LEU A 156 17.64 -10.06 -1.63
C LEU A 156 17.29 -8.63 -1.23
N VAL A 157 16.97 -7.78 -2.21
CA VAL A 157 16.58 -6.38 -1.95
C VAL A 157 15.33 -6.34 -1.08
N ARG A 158 14.32 -7.15 -1.40
CA ARG A 158 13.08 -7.25 -0.60
C ARG A 158 13.40 -7.70 0.82
N THR A 159 14.10 -8.81 1.00
CA THR A 159 14.44 -9.31 2.34
C THR A 159 15.18 -8.26 3.17
N PHE A 160 16.15 -7.56 2.58
CA PHE A 160 16.88 -6.50 3.27
C PHE A 160 15.96 -5.35 3.70
N LEU A 161 15.10 -4.87 2.80
CA LEU A 161 14.15 -3.80 3.11
C LEU A 161 13.14 -4.22 4.19
N GLU A 162 12.58 -5.42 4.10
CA GLU A 162 11.65 -5.94 5.10
C GLU A 162 12.30 -6.08 6.47
N VAL A 163 13.53 -6.59 6.54
CA VAL A 163 14.27 -6.73 7.80
C VAL A 163 14.62 -5.35 8.38
N ALA A 164 15.13 -4.43 7.56
CA ALA A 164 15.52 -3.09 8.01
C ALA A 164 14.35 -2.27 8.58
N VAL A 165 13.11 -2.59 8.19
CA VAL A 165 11.90 -1.91 8.66
C VAL A 165 11.39 -2.46 10.00
N VAL A 166 11.69 -3.72 10.32
CA VAL A 166 11.18 -4.40 11.52
C VAL A 166 12.23 -4.68 12.59
N ALA A 167 13.52 -4.64 12.25
CA ALA A 167 14.64 -4.81 13.17
C ALA A 167 14.95 -3.52 13.94
#